data_AF-A0A2V3TR90-F1
#
_entry.id   AF-A0A2V3TR90-F1
#
_cell.length_a   1.000
_cell.length_b   1.000
_cell.length_c   1.000
_cell.angle_alpha   90.00
_cell.angle_beta   90.00
_cell.angle_gamma   90.00
#
_symmetry.space_group_name_H-M   'P 1'
#
loop_
_entity.id
_entity.type
_entity.pdbx_description
1 polymer ?
#
loop_
_entity_poly.entity_id
_entity_poly.type
_entity_poly.pdbx_seq_one_letter_code
_entity_poly.pdbx_strand_id
1 'polypeptide(L)'
;MDWFKSLTGFSELGYHETRTLLELNNSRLRSKINGRASEVGAFSMTSLNDLREQVAAGWSIPSRVRLSLVQGDVREMHQAAEYAGALFQVASQFNALEMIHPDVTPEHGVAGYAYDPTQGPACAIAAGAATIYRNYFVPVGDQVGQTAFRQLDGLAGVGEELSRLLCCAVDDLWDMRNGYALPSQVSLKRITQLLEEMAPDAVEALAGRLRIGLHRDVEVTDTDQQPGPIVSQAFCSALPVSYGAVPQSSWASFAQLVLDAAYEATLLAGVLNARRGMSNIVLLTRLGGGAFGNNDTWIHNAIRRAVTKVADFDLDVRLVSHGLPSEQTRALVNDFA
;
A
#
# COMPACT_ATOMS: atom_id res chain seq x y z
N MET A 1 -3.86 -22.87 -2.85
CA MET A 1 -3.05 -23.19 -4.05
C MET A 1 -1.66 -22.62 -3.80
N ASP A 2 -0.58 -23.37 -4.06
CA ASP A 2 0.81 -22.89 -3.87
C ASP A 2 1.21 -21.98 -5.05
N TRP A 3 0.80 -20.71 -4.99
CA TRP A 3 1.03 -19.72 -6.03
C TRP A 3 2.52 -19.52 -6.32
N PHE A 4 3.35 -19.61 -5.28
CA PHE A 4 4.79 -19.44 -5.39
C PHE A 4 5.37 -20.55 -6.27
N LYS A 5 5.04 -21.81 -5.98
CA LYS A 5 5.48 -22.96 -6.80
C LYS A 5 4.96 -22.90 -8.22
N SER A 6 3.71 -22.48 -8.43
CA SER A 6 3.17 -22.30 -9.78
C SER A 6 3.97 -21.27 -10.60
N LEU A 7 4.47 -20.21 -9.96
CA LEU A 7 5.30 -19.20 -10.61
C LEU A 7 6.75 -19.67 -10.82
N THR A 8 7.38 -20.20 -9.77
CA THR A 8 8.83 -20.43 -9.73
C THR A 8 9.24 -21.88 -10.04
N GLY A 9 8.31 -22.84 -10.00
CA GLY A 9 8.59 -24.25 -10.21
C GLY A 9 9.10 -25.00 -8.97
N PHE A 10 9.22 -24.34 -7.82
CA PHE A 10 9.61 -24.96 -6.54
C PHE A 10 8.80 -24.36 -5.39
N SER A 11 8.54 -25.13 -4.33
CA SER A 11 7.92 -24.59 -3.12
C SER A 11 8.92 -23.71 -2.37
N GLU A 12 8.45 -22.61 -1.77
CA GLU A 12 9.32 -21.68 -1.06
C GLU A 12 10.08 -22.40 0.08
N LEU A 13 11.40 -22.17 0.11
CA LEU A 13 12.35 -22.75 1.06
C LEU A 13 12.82 -21.67 2.04
N GLY A 14 13.86 -21.98 2.84
CA GLY A 14 14.49 -21.00 3.71
C GLY A 14 14.99 -19.76 2.94
N TYR A 15 15.02 -18.59 3.59
CA TYR A 15 15.22 -17.30 2.93
C TYR A 15 16.42 -17.25 1.97
N HIS A 16 17.60 -17.70 2.42
CA HIS A 16 18.81 -17.73 1.58
C HIS A 16 18.70 -18.75 0.44
N GLU A 17 18.15 -19.93 0.70
CA GLU A 17 18.03 -21.00 -0.28
C GLU A 17 17.08 -20.57 -1.42
N THR A 18 15.89 -20.07 -1.08
CA THR A 18 14.93 -19.48 -2.03
C THR A 18 15.60 -18.43 -2.90
N ARG A 19 16.39 -17.52 -2.30
CA ARG A 19 17.09 -16.47 -3.05
C ARG A 19 18.14 -17.04 -4.00
N THR A 20 18.81 -18.15 -3.69
CA THR A 20 19.80 -18.75 -4.60
C THR A 20 19.18 -19.37 -5.86
N LEU A 21 17.92 -19.82 -5.76
CA LEU A 21 17.15 -20.41 -6.85
C LEU A 21 16.49 -19.37 -7.78
N LEU A 22 16.58 -18.10 -7.41
CA LEU A 22 16.06 -16.97 -8.16
C LEU A 22 17.22 -16.08 -8.64
N GLU A 23 17.00 -15.34 -9.71
CA GLU A 23 17.90 -14.28 -10.15
C GLU A 23 17.10 -13.08 -10.65
N LEU A 24 17.61 -11.89 -10.37
CA LEU A 24 17.07 -10.64 -10.89
C LEU A 24 17.98 -10.16 -12.01
N ASN A 25 17.48 -10.16 -13.24
CA ASN A 25 18.18 -9.65 -14.41
C ASN A 25 17.46 -8.37 -14.88
N ASN A 26 18.04 -7.20 -14.61
CA ASN A 26 17.38 -5.90 -14.80
C ASN A 26 16.04 -5.85 -14.03
N SER A 27 14.93 -5.64 -14.74
CA SER A 27 13.56 -5.62 -14.21
C SER A 27 12.87 -6.99 -14.25
N ARG A 28 13.59 -8.10 -14.51
CA ARG A 28 12.98 -9.43 -14.61
C ARG A 28 13.45 -10.37 -13.52
N LEU A 29 12.49 -10.92 -12.78
CA LEU A 29 12.74 -12.01 -11.85
C LEU A 29 12.65 -13.33 -12.64
N ARG A 30 13.74 -14.10 -12.66
CA ARG A 30 13.81 -15.41 -13.29
C ARG A 30 14.00 -16.50 -12.25
N SER A 31 13.23 -17.58 -12.37
CA SER A 31 13.50 -18.81 -11.64
C SER A 31 14.52 -19.67 -12.37
N LYS A 32 15.53 -20.15 -11.64
CA LYS A 32 16.55 -21.07 -12.18
C LYS A 32 16.03 -22.51 -12.32
N ILE A 33 14.90 -22.83 -11.69
CA ILE A 33 14.32 -24.17 -11.71
C ILE A 33 13.51 -24.43 -12.97
N ASN A 34 12.56 -23.53 -13.30
CA ASN A 34 11.70 -23.68 -14.47
C ASN A 34 12.08 -22.74 -15.63
N GLY A 35 13.02 -21.82 -15.43
CA GLY A 35 13.46 -20.84 -16.43
C GLY A 35 12.48 -19.69 -16.69
N ARG A 36 11.30 -19.68 -16.07
CA ARG A 36 10.28 -18.63 -16.26
C ARG A 36 10.81 -17.30 -15.74
N ALA A 37 10.54 -16.23 -16.48
CA ALA A 37 10.95 -14.88 -16.14
C ALA A 37 9.80 -13.89 -16.34
N SER A 38 9.51 -13.10 -15.32
CA SER A 38 8.42 -12.11 -15.33
C SER A 38 8.93 -10.72 -14.97
N GLU A 39 8.31 -9.70 -15.56
CA GLU A 39 8.64 -8.30 -15.25
C GLU A 39 8.19 -7.96 -13.82
N VAL A 40 9.13 -7.48 -12.99
CA VAL A 40 8.83 -6.99 -11.65
C VAL A 40 8.42 -5.52 -11.69
N GLY A 41 8.78 -4.76 -12.73
CA GLY A 41 8.52 -3.33 -12.80
C GLY A 41 9.51 -2.48 -11.99
N ALA A 42 9.09 -1.29 -11.59
CA ALA A 42 9.91 -0.34 -10.84
C ALA A 42 9.30 -0.01 -9.48
N PHE A 43 10.01 -0.33 -8.40
CA PHE A 43 9.57 -0.06 -7.02
C PHE A 43 10.25 1.18 -6.43
N SER A 44 9.49 1.99 -5.69
CA SER A 44 10.03 3.09 -4.89
C SER A 44 9.19 3.33 -3.63
N MET A 45 9.82 3.70 -2.53
CA MET A 45 9.13 4.31 -1.38
C MET A 45 9.00 5.80 -1.64
N THR A 46 7.79 6.29 -1.91
CA THR A 46 7.55 7.67 -2.35
C THR A 46 6.73 8.41 -1.30
N SER A 47 7.16 9.61 -0.90
CA SER A 47 6.40 10.42 0.07
C SER A 47 5.21 11.11 -0.58
N LEU A 48 4.20 11.43 0.23
CA LEU A 48 3.08 12.23 -0.22
C LEU A 48 3.54 13.61 -0.74
N ASN A 49 4.54 14.23 -0.11
CA ASN A 49 5.09 15.49 -0.63
C ASN A 49 5.75 15.33 -1.99
N ASP A 50 6.54 14.27 -2.22
CA ASP A 50 7.14 14.03 -3.54
C ASP A 50 6.07 13.89 -4.63
N LEU A 51 4.94 13.26 -4.30
CA LEU A 51 3.81 13.09 -5.21
C LEU A 51 3.10 14.43 -5.47
N ARG A 52 2.88 15.24 -4.43
CA ARG A 52 2.31 16.60 -4.55
C ARG A 52 3.18 17.47 -5.45
N GLU A 53 4.49 17.46 -5.24
CA GLU A 53 5.46 18.23 -6.04
C GLU A 53 5.46 17.78 -7.51
N GLN A 54 5.52 16.48 -7.77
CA GLN A 54 5.47 15.93 -9.13
C GLN A 54 4.14 16.25 -9.83
N VAL A 55 3.02 16.20 -9.11
CA VAL A 55 1.72 16.55 -9.68
C VAL A 55 1.64 18.04 -9.98
N ALA A 56 2.11 18.91 -9.08
CA ALA A 56 2.12 20.36 -9.27
C ALA A 56 3.06 20.82 -10.41
N ALA A 57 4.17 20.11 -10.64
CA ALA A 57 5.11 20.42 -11.71
C ALA A 57 4.59 20.06 -13.12
N GLY A 58 3.62 19.15 -13.20
CA GLY A 58 3.06 18.70 -14.48
C GLY A 58 1.81 19.48 -14.88
N TRP A 59 1.57 19.52 -16.19
CA TRP A 59 0.33 20.08 -16.74
C TRP A 59 -0.81 19.05 -16.68
N SER A 60 -2.03 19.52 -16.46
CA SER A 60 -3.26 18.73 -16.57
C SER A 60 -4.32 19.54 -17.31
N ILE A 61 -5.03 18.87 -18.21
CA ILE A 61 -6.26 19.42 -18.78
C ILE A 61 -7.32 19.35 -17.67
N PRO A 62 -7.98 20.46 -17.31
CA PRO A 62 -9.07 20.43 -16.34
C PRO A 62 -10.11 19.41 -16.77
N SER A 63 -10.42 18.48 -15.86
CA SER A 63 -11.45 17.47 -16.03
C SER A 63 -12.15 17.24 -14.70
N ARG A 64 -12.90 16.13 -14.57
CA ARG A 64 -13.62 15.79 -13.35
C ARG A 64 -13.31 14.36 -12.92
N VAL A 65 -12.94 14.19 -11.65
CA VAL A 65 -12.84 12.87 -11.03
C VAL A 65 -14.21 12.20 -11.00
N ARG A 66 -14.23 10.90 -11.31
CA ARG A 66 -15.41 10.03 -11.14
C ARG A 66 -15.11 9.08 -10.00
N LEU A 67 -16.08 8.91 -9.10
CA LEU A 67 -16.04 7.88 -8.07
C LEU A 67 -17.19 6.90 -8.32
N SER A 68 -16.87 5.62 -8.43
CA SER A 68 -17.85 4.56 -8.61
C SER A 68 -17.57 3.38 -7.68
N LEU A 69 -18.54 2.48 -7.58
CA LEU A 69 -18.48 1.29 -6.76
C LEU A 69 -18.36 0.06 -7.66
N VAL A 70 -17.37 -0.79 -7.39
CA VAL A 70 -17.22 -2.06 -8.12
C VAL A 70 -17.17 -3.20 -7.12
N GLN A 71 -17.93 -4.25 -7.40
CA GLN A 71 -17.94 -5.47 -6.60
C GLN A 71 -17.16 -6.58 -7.31
N GLY A 72 -16.29 -7.30 -6.59
CA GLY A 72 -15.62 -8.48 -7.12
C GLY A 72 -14.34 -8.84 -6.38
N ASP A 73 -13.67 -9.88 -6.87
CA ASP A 73 -12.36 -10.30 -6.38
C ASP A 73 -11.26 -9.44 -7.02
N VAL A 74 -10.51 -8.71 -6.18
CA VAL A 74 -9.42 -7.84 -6.63
C VAL A 74 -8.33 -8.63 -7.35
N ARG A 75 -8.12 -9.91 -7.02
CA ARG A 75 -7.14 -10.77 -7.69
C ARG A 75 -7.55 -11.10 -9.12
N GLU A 76 -8.85 -11.30 -9.37
CA GLU A 76 -9.40 -11.44 -10.73
C GLU A 76 -9.37 -10.10 -11.48
N MET A 77 -9.64 -8.98 -10.80
CA MET A 77 -9.54 -7.65 -11.41
C MET A 77 -8.13 -7.34 -11.92
N HIS A 78 -7.06 -7.80 -11.27
CA HIS A 78 -5.70 -7.63 -11.80
C HIS A 78 -5.53 -8.29 -13.18
N GLN A 79 -6.23 -9.40 -13.44
CA GLN A 79 -6.12 -10.15 -14.69
C GLN A 79 -6.99 -9.58 -15.81
N ALA A 80 -8.00 -8.78 -15.48
CA ALA A 80 -8.97 -8.31 -16.46
C ALA A 80 -8.38 -7.22 -17.37
N ALA A 81 -8.59 -7.38 -18.68
CA ALA A 81 -8.07 -6.47 -19.70
C ALA A 81 -8.55 -5.02 -19.51
N GLU A 82 -9.72 -4.81 -18.91
CA GLU A 82 -10.25 -3.48 -18.56
C GLU A 82 -9.32 -2.71 -17.60
N TYR A 83 -8.58 -3.41 -16.75
CA TYR A 83 -7.69 -2.80 -15.75
C TYR A 83 -6.22 -2.82 -16.18
N ALA A 84 -5.93 -3.12 -17.45
CA ALA A 84 -4.58 -2.99 -17.98
C ALA A 84 -4.08 -1.53 -17.80
N GLY A 85 -2.90 -1.40 -17.19
CA GLY A 85 -2.27 -0.12 -16.85
C GLY A 85 -2.87 0.59 -15.63
N ALA A 86 -3.93 0.06 -15.02
CA ALA A 86 -4.58 0.68 -13.86
C ALA A 86 -3.69 0.65 -12.60
N LEU A 87 -3.99 1.53 -11.65
CA LEU A 87 -3.34 1.57 -10.34
C LEU A 87 -4.24 0.92 -9.29
N PHE A 88 -3.73 -0.08 -8.59
CA PHE A 88 -4.42 -0.74 -7.48
C PHE A 88 -3.88 -0.26 -6.14
N GLN A 89 -4.74 0.25 -5.26
CA GLN A 89 -4.39 0.44 -3.87
C GLN A 89 -4.34 -0.91 -3.18
N VAL A 90 -3.21 -1.21 -2.54
CA VAL A 90 -2.99 -2.47 -1.82
C VAL A 90 -2.94 -2.18 -0.33
N ALA A 91 -3.81 -2.84 0.43
CA ALA A 91 -3.77 -2.82 1.88
C ALA A 91 -2.57 -3.65 2.36
N SER A 92 -1.54 -2.96 2.83
CA SER A 92 -0.23 -3.50 3.18
C SER A 92 0.19 -2.97 4.57
N GLN A 93 1.38 -3.37 5.01
CA GLN A 93 2.09 -2.89 6.18
C GLN A 93 3.07 -1.78 5.75
N PHE A 94 3.65 -1.05 6.71
CA PHE A 94 4.59 0.04 6.42
C PHE A 94 5.88 -0.40 5.71
N ASN A 95 6.19 -1.71 5.71
CA ASN A 95 7.32 -2.29 4.99
C ASN A 95 6.99 -2.80 3.57
N ALA A 96 5.78 -2.54 3.06
CA ALA A 96 5.31 -2.99 1.74
C ALA A 96 5.27 -4.52 1.55
N LEU A 97 5.04 -5.26 2.65
CA LEU A 97 4.84 -6.72 2.68
C LEU A 97 3.56 -7.07 3.43
N GLU A 98 2.86 -8.10 2.99
CA GLU A 98 1.53 -8.51 3.47
C GLU A 98 1.60 -9.64 4.51
N MET A 99 2.47 -9.51 5.51
CA MET A 99 2.67 -10.53 6.54
C MET A 99 1.47 -10.62 7.49
N ILE A 100 0.90 -11.81 7.67
CA ILE A 100 -0.36 -12.04 8.42
C ILE A 100 -0.32 -11.61 9.90
N HIS A 101 0.87 -11.51 10.51
CA HIS A 101 1.04 -11.16 11.93
C HIS A 101 2.35 -10.39 12.18
N PRO A 102 2.42 -9.50 13.19
CA PRO A 102 3.66 -8.81 13.59
C PRO A 102 4.86 -9.69 13.92
N ASP A 103 4.67 -10.99 14.15
CA ASP A 103 5.75 -11.96 14.43
C ASP A 103 6.28 -12.66 13.18
N VAL A 104 5.60 -12.50 12.04
CA VAL A 104 6.01 -13.10 10.78
C VAL A 104 6.96 -12.14 10.07
N THR A 105 8.24 -12.48 10.11
CA THR A 105 9.33 -11.72 9.48
C THR A 105 9.48 -12.02 7.98
N PRO A 106 10.16 -11.16 7.20
CA PRO A 106 10.52 -11.40 5.79
C PRO A 106 11.14 -12.78 5.50
N GLU A 107 11.91 -13.32 6.45
CA GLU A 107 12.59 -14.61 6.32
C GLU A 107 11.63 -15.81 6.33
N HIS A 108 10.41 -15.65 6.82
CA HIS A 108 9.36 -16.67 6.73
C HIS A 108 8.80 -16.82 5.31
N GLY A 109 9.15 -15.91 4.40
CA GLY A 109 8.75 -15.96 2.99
C GLY A 109 7.36 -15.38 2.71
N VAL A 110 6.95 -15.46 1.45
CA VAL A 110 5.72 -14.85 0.92
C VAL A 110 4.69 -15.88 0.44
N ALA A 111 5.06 -17.16 0.29
CA ALA A 111 4.12 -18.21 -0.11
C ALA A 111 2.94 -18.34 0.86
N GLY A 112 3.18 -18.04 2.14
CA GLY A 112 2.17 -18.02 3.20
C GLY A 112 1.01 -17.05 2.96
N TYR A 113 1.15 -16.07 2.05
CA TYR A 113 0.08 -15.15 1.67
C TYR A 113 -1.16 -15.89 1.14
N ALA A 114 -0.99 -17.12 0.64
CA ALA A 114 -2.08 -17.98 0.19
C ALA A 114 -3.12 -18.31 1.28
N TYR A 115 -2.75 -18.18 2.56
CA TYR A 115 -3.58 -18.53 3.70
C TYR A 115 -4.25 -17.32 4.36
N ASP A 116 -3.98 -16.12 3.86
CA ASP A 116 -4.60 -14.89 4.33
C ASP A 116 -5.67 -14.45 3.31
N PRO A 117 -6.96 -14.47 3.68
CA PRO A 117 -8.06 -14.13 2.77
C PRO A 117 -8.28 -12.62 2.62
N THR A 118 -7.40 -11.76 3.15
CA THR A 118 -7.52 -10.31 3.03
C THR A 118 -7.08 -9.80 1.64
N GLN A 119 -7.47 -8.57 1.30
CA GLN A 119 -7.21 -8.02 -0.03
C GLN A 119 -5.73 -7.75 -0.32
N GLY A 120 -4.92 -7.45 0.70
CA GLY A 120 -3.48 -7.22 0.54
C GLY A 120 -2.77 -8.41 -0.11
N PRO A 121 -2.79 -9.58 0.56
CA PRO A 121 -2.28 -10.85 0.03
C PRO A 121 -2.84 -11.19 -1.36
N ALA A 122 -4.14 -10.96 -1.61
CA ALA A 122 -4.74 -11.20 -2.92
C ALA A 122 -4.07 -10.36 -4.03
N CYS A 123 -3.87 -9.06 -3.82
CA CYS A 123 -3.13 -8.18 -4.75
C CYS A 123 -1.66 -8.59 -4.87
N ALA A 124 -1.01 -8.94 -3.76
CA ALA A 124 0.40 -9.35 -3.75
C ALA A 124 0.61 -10.64 -4.55
N ILE A 125 -0.30 -11.62 -4.43
CA ILE A 125 -0.24 -12.87 -5.19
C ILE A 125 -0.49 -12.61 -6.69
N ALA A 126 -1.40 -11.70 -7.04
CA ALA A 126 -1.70 -11.36 -8.42
C ALA A 126 -0.43 -10.91 -9.19
N ALA A 127 0.44 -10.15 -8.54
CA ALA A 127 1.75 -9.72 -9.04
C ALA A 127 2.90 -10.46 -8.30
N GLY A 128 2.85 -11.79 -8.30
CA GLY A 128 3.75 -12.65 -7.53
C GLY A 128 5.26 -12.38 -7.75
N ALA A 129 5.72 -12.13 -8.98
CA ALA A 129 7.13 -11.82 -9.22
C ALA A 129 7.57 -10.50 -8.55
N ALA A 130 6.72 -9.48 -8.62
CA ALA A 130 6.92 -8.20 -7.94
C ALA A 130 6.88 -8.35 -6.41
N THR A 131 6.08 -9.28 -5.88
CA THR A 131 6.03 -9.60 -4.45
C THR A 131 7.30 -10.28 -3.96
N ILE A 132 7.78 -11.28 -4.70
CA ILE A 132 9.07 -11.94 -4.41
C ILE A 132 10.21 -10.91 -4.44
N TYR A 133 10.19 -9.98 -5.40
CA TYR A 133 11.16 -8.89 -5.46
C TYR A 133 11.13 -8.03 -4.18
N ARG A 134 9.95 -7.58 -3.73
CA ARG A 134 9.82 -6.74 -2.52
C ARG A 134 10.34 -7.43 -1.26
N ASN A 135 10.29 -8.76 -1.18
CA ASN A 135 10.83 -9.50 -0.05
C ASN A 135 12.34 -9.76 -0.18
N TYR A 136 12.80 -10.29 -1.32
CA TYR A 136 14.14 -10.87 -1.44
C TYR A 136 15.18 -9.99 -2.15
N PHE A 137 14.74 -9.01 -2.93
CA PHE A 137 15.61 -8.29 -3.88
C PHE A 137 15.49 -6.77 -3.83
N VAL A 138 14.53 -6.21 -3.09
CA VAL A 138 14.43 -4.76 -2.94
C VAL A 138 15.66 -4.21 -2.20
N PRO A 139 16.26 -3.10 -2.66
CA PRO A 139 17.28 -2.42 -1.88
C PRO A 139 16.68 -1.85 -0.59
N VAL A 140 17.31 -2.17 0.53
CA VAL A 140 17.00 -1.59 1.84
C VAL A 140 18.31 -1.03 2.35
N GLY A 141 18.52 0.29 2.22
CA GLY A 141 19.82 0.96 2.42
C GLY A 141 21.00 0.23 1.74
N ASP A 142 22.00 -0.22 2.50
CA ASP A 142 23.16 -0.99 2.06
C ASP A 142 22.94 -2.51 1.83
N GLN A 143 21.72 -3.04 2.03
CA GLN A 143 21.41 -4.46 1.83
C GLN A 143 20.38 -4.68 0.71
N VAL A 144 20.30 -5.93 0.25
CA VAL A 144 19.33 -6.38 -0.74
C VAL A 144 18.41 -7.42 -0.11
N GLY A 145 17.10 -7.17 -0.21
CA GLY A 145 16.02 -7.91 0.44
C GLY A 145 15.72 -7.36 1.83
N GLN A 146 14.50 -7.60 2.31
CA GLN A 146 14.05 -7.27 3.65
C GLN A 146 14.36 -8.42 4.61
N THR A 147 14.71 -8.10 5.85
CA THR A 147 14.99 -9.06 6.93
C THR A 147 14.30 -8.60 8.20
N ALA A 148 14.24 -9.43 9.25
CA ALA A 148 13.68 -9.07 10.54
C ALA A 148 14.31 -7.79 11.13
N PHE A 149 15.57 -7.52 10.80
CA PHE A 149 16.34 -6.41 11.35
C PHE A 149 16.49 -5.22 10.39
N ARG A 150 16.09 -5.37 9.13
CA ARG A 150 16.24 -4.34 8.10
C ARG A 150 15.09 -4.40 7.11
N GLN A 151 14.20 -3.41 7.24
CA GLN A 151 12.97 -3.32 6.47
C GLN A 151 12.80 -1.91 5.91
N LEU A 152 11.96 -1.82 4.89
CA LEU A 152 11.39 -0.54 4.49
C LEU A 152 10.47 -0.04 5.61
N ASP A 153 10.35 1.28 5.75
CA ASP A 153 9.44 1.89 6.72
C ASP A 153 8.78 3.13 6.10
N GLY A 154 7.51 2.98 5.74
CA GLY A 154 6.67 4.04 5.20
C GLY A 154 6.31 5.12 6.21
N LEU A 155 6.40 4.82 7.51
CA LEU A 155 6.07 5.73 8.61
C LEU A 155 7.29 6.49 9.14
N ALA A 156 8.51 6.07 8.81
CA ALA A 156 9.76 6.64 9.32
C ALA A 156 9.79 8.18 9.30
N GLY A 157 9.43 8.81 8.17
CA GLY A 157 9.44 10.27 8.04
C GLY A 157 8.42 10.98 8.93
N VAL A 158 7.29 10.34 9.23
CA VAL A 158 6.30 10.85 10.19
C VAL A 158 6.82 10.67 11.62
N GLY A 159 7.43 9.53 11.92
CA GLY A 159 8.05 9.23 13.22
C GLY A 159 9.17 10.20 13.58
N GLU A 160 10.09 10.48 12.65
CA GLU A 160 11.16 11.45 12.82
C GLU A 160 10.63 12.85 13.16
N GLU A 161 9.60 13.31 12.44
CA GLU A 161 9.02 14.64 12.67
C GLU A 161 8.22 14.71 13.99
N LEU A 162 7.46 13.67 14.33
CA LEU A 162 6.78 13.56 15.62
C LEU A 162 7.79 13.51 16.78
N SER A 163 8.88 12.74 16.64
CA SER A 163 9.98 12.65 17.61
C SER A 163 10.60 14.02 17.85
N ARG A 164 10.86 14.78 16.79
CA ARG A 164 11.35 16.16 16.86
C ARG A 164 10.38 17.11 17.56
N LEU A 165 9.08 17.05 17.22
CA LEU A 165 8.05 17.93 17.79
C LEU A 165 7.73 17.61 19.26
N LEU A 166 7.75 16.33 19.63
CA LEU A 166 7.46 15.85 20.99
C LEU A 166 8.71 15.76 21.88
N CYS A 167 9.89 16.08 21.35
CA CYS A 167 11.19 15.98 22.02
C CYS A 167 11.42 14.60 22.69
N CYS A 168 11.16 13.52 21.97
CA CYS A 168 11.38 12.14 22.44
C CYS A 168 11.99 11.25 21.35
N ALA A 169 12.44 10.04 21.69
CA ALA A 169 12.89 9.08 20.69
C ALA A 169 11.70 8.55 19.86
N VAL A 170 11.96 8.04 18.66
CA VAL A 170 10.93 7.36 17.85
C VAL A 170 10.41 6.12 18.58
N ASP A 171 11.30 5.38 19.25
CA ASP A 171 10.94 4.20 20.05
C ASP A 171 10.02 4.53 21.24
N ASP A 172 9.95 5.79 21.67
CA ASP A 172 8.98 6.26 22.68
C ASP A 172 7.58 6.49 22.08
N LEU A 173 7.46 6.58 20.75
CA LEU A 173 6.20 6.77 20.04
C LEU A 173 5.50 5.43 19.80
N TRP A 174 6.22 4.45 19.26
CA TRP A 174 5.72 3.10 18.99
C TRP A 174 6.86 2.10 18.84
N ASP A 175 6.52 0.83 19.06
CA ASP A 175 7.36 -0.29 18.66
C ASP A 175 6.99 -0.69 17.21
N MET A 176 7.96 -0.62 16.29
CA MET A 176 7.77 -1.05 14.91
C MET A 176 8.15 -2.52 14.76
N ARG A 177 7.16 -3.39 14.51
CA ARG A 177 7.38 -4.84 14.40
C ARG A 177 6.89 -5.37 13.06
N ASN A 178 7.80 -5.72 12.16
CA ASN A 178 7.48 -6.25 10.83
C ASN A 178 6.47 -5.39 10.02
N GLY A 179 6.63 -4.07 10.09
CA GLY A 179 5.75 -3.09 9.41
C GLY A 179 4.46 -2.75 10.17
N TYR A 180 4.28 -3.25 11.39
CA TYR A 180 3.20 -2.88 12.30
C TYR A 180 3.70 -1.83 13.32
N ALA A 181 3.11 -0.63 13.29
CA ALA A 181 3.38 0.41 14.28
C ALA A 181 2.51 0.18 15.53
N LEU A 182 3.13 -0.16 16.66
CA LEU A 182 2.45 -0.52 17.91
C LEU A 182 2.70 0.52 19.01
N PRO A 183 1.96 1.65 19.02
CA PRO A 183 2.06 2.67 20.06
C PRO A 183 1.42 2.23 21.39
N SER A 184 1.86 2.86 22.46
CA SER A 184 1.17 2.82 23.75
C SER A 184 0.00 3.82 23.78
N GLN A 185 -0.92 3.64 24.73
CA GLN A 185 -1.99 4.64 24.94
C GLN A 185 -1.42 6.01 25.33
N VAL A 186 -0.30 6.04 26.05
CA VAL A 186 0.37 7.28 26.46
C VAL A 186 0.93 8.03 25.25
N SER A 187 1.60 7.33 24.34
CA SER A 187 2.15 7.95 23.14
C SER A 187 1.05 8.42 22.19
N LEU A 188 -0.02 7.65 22.00
CA LEU A 188 -1.19 8.09 21.22
C LEU A 188 -1.84 9.36 21.79
N LYS A 189 -1.94 9.48 23.11
CA LYS A 189 -2.44 10.69 23.76
C LYS A 189 -1.56 11.91 23.46
N ARG A 190 -0.23 11.75 23.53
CA ARG A 190 0.73 12.82 23.19
C ARG A 190 0.62 13.24 21.73
N ILE A 191 0.55 12.27 20.81
CA ILE A 191 0.36 12.53 19.38
C ILE A 191 -0.96 13.25 19.14
N THR A 192 -2.05 12.80 19.76
CA THR A 192 -3.37 13.42 19.63
C THR A 192 -3.35 14.87 20.08
N GLN A 193 -2.82 15.15 21.26
CA GLN A 193 -2.73 16.52 21.78
C GLN A 193 -1.89 17.42 20.86
N LEU A 194 -0.75 16.92 20.37
CA LEU A 194 0.06 17.67 19.41
C LEU A 194 -0.73 17.99 18.14
N LEU A 195 -1.41 17.02 17.54
CA LEU A 195 -2.18 17.21 16.31
C LEU A 195 -3.34 18.22 16.49
N GLU A 196 -3.97 18.25 17.67
CA GLU A 196 -5.04 19.20 18.00
C GLU A 196 -4.54 20.65 18.17
N GLU A 197 -3.30 20.82 18.62
CA GLU A 197 -2.66 22.13 18.81
C GLU A 197 -1.97 22.66 17.54
N MET A 198 -1.70 21.79 16.56
CA MET A 198 -1.06 22.14 15.29
C MET A 198 -2.00 22.93 14.36
N ALA A 199 -1.44 23.92 13.66
CA ALA A 199 -2.14 24.58 12.57
C ALA A 199 -2.42 23.59 11.41
N PRO A 200 -3.52 23.75 10.66
CA PRO A 200 -3.87 22.84 9.57
C PRO A 200 -2.74 22.59 8.55
N ASP A 201 -2.02 23.64 8.14
CA ASP A 201 -0.90 23.50 7.19
C ASP A 201 0.26 22.68 7.77
N ALA A 202 0.47 22.72 9.09
CA ALA A 202 1.48 21.91 9.75
C ALA A 202 1.07 20.44 9.81
N VAL A 203 -0.22 20.15 10.01
CA VAL A 203 -0.77 18.79 9.93
C VAL A 203 -0.63 18.25 8.50
N GLU A 204 -0.91 19.08 7.49
CA GLU A 204 -0.70 18.72 6.07
C GLU A 204 0.76 18.46 5.73
N ALA A 205 1.69 19.22 6.31
CA ALA A 205 3.12 19.01 6.15
C ALA A 205 3.59 17.71 6.81
N LEU A 206 3.07 17.39 8.00
CA LEU A 206 3.34 16.12 8.68
C LEU A 206 2.79 14.92 7.87
N ALA A 207 1.54 15.00 7.41
CA ALA A 207 0.94 14.02 6.50
C ALA A 207 1.79 13.82 5.24
N GLY A 208 2.36 14.90 4.71
CA GLY A 208 3.29 14.92 3.58
C GLY A 208 4.53 14.04 3.74
N ARG A 209 4.92 13.70 4.97
CA ARG A 209 6.08 12.86 5.29
C ARG A 209 5.79 11.36 5.13
N LEU A 210 4.52 10.94 5.10
CA LEU A 210 4.15 9.55 4.94
C LEU A 210 4.61 9.04 3.57
N ARG A 211 5.19 7.83 3.54
CA ARG A 211 5.59 7.15 2.31
C ARG A 211 4.72 5.93 2.04
N ILE A 212 4.43 5.71 0.76
CA ILE A 212 3.80 4.49 0.25
C ILE A 212 4.79 3.73 -0.63
N GLY A 213 4.65 2.41 -0.70
CA GLY A 213 5.39 1.61 -1.67
C GLY A 213 4.70 1.71 -3.03
N LEU A 214 5.30 2.39 -4.01
CA LEU A 214 4.76 2.48 -5.36
C LEU A 214 5.52 1.53 -6.29
N HIS A 215 4.84 0.48 -6.75
CA HIS A 215 5.36 -0.50 -7.69
C HIS A 215 4.71 -0.31 -9.06
N ARG A 216 5.46 0.28 -9.99
CA ARG A 216 4.94 0.64 -11.32
C ARG A 216 5.22 -0.45 -12.32
N ASP A 217 4.27 -0.63 -13.23
CA ASP A 217 4.39 -1.45 -14.43
C ASP A 217 4.79 -2.91 -14.13
N VAL A 218 4.10 -3.52 -13.16
CA VAL A 218 4.30 -4.91 -12.73
C VAL A 218 3.53 -5.86 -13.64
N GLU A 219 4.14 -7.01 -13.99
CA GLU A 219 3.42 -8.08 -14.69
C GLU A 219 2.54 -8.85 -13.71
N VAL A 220 1.27 -9.04 -14.09
CA VAL A 220 0.36 -9.95 -13.39
C VAL A 220 0.76 -11.38 -13.73
N THR A 221 1.24 -12.12 -12.73
CA THR A 221 1.79 -13.47 -12.92
C THR A 221 0.81 -14.58 -12.60
N ASP A 222 -0.29 -14.23 -11.94
CA ASP A 222 -1.36 -15.15 -11.56
C ASP A 222 -2.44 -15.20 -12.65
N THR A 223 -2.04 -15.58 -13.86
CA THR A 223 -2.93 -15.73 -15.00
C THR A 223 -2.38 -16.77 -15.97
N ASP A 224 -3.27 -17.43 -16.71
CA ASP A 224 -2.92 -18.37 -17.77
C ASP A 224 -2.34 -17.66 -19.01
N GLN A 225 -2.60 -16.36 -19.17
CA GLN A 225 -2.05 -15.56 -20.26
C GLN A 225 -0.58 -15.19 -19.97
N GLN A 226 0.32 -15.43 -20.91
CA GLN A 226 1.75 -15.10 -20.78
C GLN A 226 2.27 -14.38 -22.04
N PRO A 227 2.82 -13.15 -21.93
CA PRO A 227 2.92 -12.34 -20.70
C PRO A 227 1.54 -11.90 -20.20
N GLY A 228 1.41 -11.73 -18.89
CA GLY A 228 0.18 -11.20 -18.27
C GLY A 228 -0.01 -9.70 -18.51
N PRO A 229 -1.18 -9.13 -18.17
CA PRO A 229 -1.38 -7.69 -18.23
C PRO A 229 -0.41 -6.97 -17.28
N ILE A 230 -0.10 -5.72 -17.63
CA ILE A 230 0.72 -4.84 -16.81
C ILE A 230 -0.18 -3.94 -15.98
N VAL A 231 0.09 -3.82 -14.69
CA VAL A 231 -0.63 -2.92 -13.76
C VAL A 231 0.36 -2.17 -12.88
N SER A 232 -0.11 -1.22 -12.07
CA SER A 232 0.68 -0.63 -10.99
C SER A 232 0.01 -0.88 -9.64
N GLN A 233 0.80 -0.93 -8.57
CA GLN A 233 0.33 -1.17 -7.20
C GLN A 233 0.87 -0.11 -6.24
N ALA A 234 -0.02 0.47 -5.44
CA ALA A 234 0.29 1.40 -4.36
C ALA A 234 0.08 0.72 -3.01
N PHE A 235 1.17 0.22 -2.41
CA PHE A 235 1.22 -0.42 -1.12
C PHE A 235 1.12 0.62 0.00
N CYS A 236 -0.04 0.68 0.62
CA CYS A 236 -0.39 1.65 1.65
C CYS A 236 -0.66 0.91 2.96
N SER A 237 -0.25 1.49 4.08
CA SER A 237 -0.60 0.98 5.41
C SER A 237 -1.54 1.92 6.12
N ALA A 238 -2.56 1.36 6.76
CA ALA A 238 -3.24 2.03 7.87
C ALA A 238 -2.50 1.71 9.19
N LEU A 239 -2.94 2.29 10.30
CA LEU A 239 -2.47 1.88 11.62
C LEU A 239 -3.15 0.56 12.05
N PRO A 240 -2.44 -0.36 12.71
CA PRO A 240 -2.96 -1.67 13.09
C PRO A 240 -3.75 -1.60 14.41
N VAL A 241 -4.87 -0.88 14.41
CA VAL A 241 -5.69 -0.55 15.59
C VAL A 241 -6.14 -1.78 16.39
N SER A 242 -6.44 -2.90 15.73
CA SER A 242 -6.82 -4.16 16.39
C SER A 242 -5.65 -4.93 17.02
N TYR A 243 -4.40 -4.55 16.76
CA TYR A 243 -3.20 -5.29 17.17
C TYR A 243 -2.61 -4.77 18.48
N GLY A 244 -3.46 -4.66 19.50
CA GLY A 244 -3.04 -4.22 20.83
C GLY A 244 -4.22 -4.08 21.80
N ALA A 245 -3.94 -3.63 23.01
CA ALA A 245 -4.96 -3.45 24.05
C ALA A 245 -5.54 -2.02 24.10
N VAL A 246 -5.05 -1.11 23.25
CA VAL A 246 -5.43 0.30 23.31
C VAL A 246 -6.81 0.50 22.65
N PRO A 247 -7.79 1.16 23.31
CA PRO A 247 -9.11 1.37 22.74
C PRO A 247 -9.08 2.11 21.40
N GLN A 248 -9.87 1.68 20.42
CA GLN A 248 -9.95 2.24 19.06
C GLN A 248 -10.05 3.78 19.07
N SER A 249 -10.87 4.36 19.95
CA SER A 249 -11.03 5.83 20.03
C SER A 249 -9.72 6.59 20.29
N SER A 250 -8.75 5.98 20.97
CA SER A 250 -7.45 6.61 21.26
C SER A 250 -6.57 6.77 20.02
N TRP A 251 -6.90 6.08 18.93
CA TRP A 251 -6.13 6.10 17.68
C TRP A 251 -6.62 7.17 16.70
N ALA A 252 -7.81 7.74 16.92
CA ALA A 252 -8.57 8.47 15.91
C ALA A 252 -7.77 9.52 15.15
N SER A 253 -7.09 10.44 15.85
CA SER A 253 -6.34 11.53 15.21
C SER A 253 -5.14 11.02 14.41
N PHE A 254 -4.41 10.03 14.92
CA PHE A 254 -3.25 9.48 14.22
C PHE A 254 -3.67 8.58 13.04
N ALA A 255 -4.72 7.78 13.22
CA ALA A 255 -5.29 6.95 12.15
C ALA A 255 -5.84 7.80 11.02
N GLN A 256 -6.55 8.89 11.33
CA GLN A 256 -7.04 9.82 10.31
C GLN A 256 -5.89 10.45 9.52
N LEU A 257 -4.83 10.93 10.18
CA LEU A 257 -3.64 11.48 9.52
C LEU A 257 -3.03 10.49 8.52
N VAL A 258 -2.82 9.24 8.95
CA VAL A 258 -2.22 8.20 8.11
C VAL A 258 -3.14 7.83 6.94
N LEU A 259 -4.44 7.68 7.18
CA LEU A 259 -5.42 7.37 6.14
C LEU A 259 -5.53 8.51 5.12
N ASP A 260 -5.64 9.77 5.59
CA ASP A 260 -5.71 10.96 4.74
C ASP A 260 -4.50 11.02 3.80
N ALA A 261 -3.31 10.78 4.34
CA ALA A 261 -2.08 10.79 3.56
C ALA A 261 -2.00 9.62 2.57
N ALA A 262 -2.37 8.39 2.97
CA ALA A 262 -2.32 7.21 2.13
C ALA A 262 -3.28 7.27 0.93
N TYR A 263 -4.53 7.71 1.15
CA TYR A 263 -5.49 7.88 0.07
C TYR A 263 -5.10 9.01 -0.89
N GLU A 264 -4.64 10.14 -0.36
CA GLU A 264 -4.16 11.25 -1.19
C GLU A 264 -2.94 10.81 -2.03
N ALA A 265 -1.97 10.13 -1.42
CA ALA A 265 -0.79 9.62 -2.13
C ALA A 265 -1.19 8.63 -3.24
N THR A 266 -2.15 7.74 -2.98
CA THR A 266 -2.66 6.80 -3.99
C THR A 266 -3.26 7.53 -5.19
N LEU A 267 -4.12 8.53 -4.96
CA LEU A 267 -4.77 9.25 -6.05
C LEU A 267 -3.79 10.13 -6.84
N LEU A 268 -2.83 10.78 -6.16
CA LEU A 268 -1.77 11.53 -6.85
C LEU A 268 -0.87 10.60 -7.67
N ALA A 269 -0.55 9.40 -7.17
CA ALA A 269 0.13 8.38 -7.97
C ALA A 269 -0.71 7.96 -9.18
N GLY A 270 -2.04 7.90 -9.05
CA GLY A 270 -2.97 7.70 -10.17
C GLY A 270 -2.91 8.80 -11.22
N VAL A 271 -2.86 10.07 -10.81
CA VAL A 271 -2.66 11.21 -11.72
C VAL A 271 -1.35 11.05 -12.50
N LEU A 272 -0.26 10.71 -11.82
CA LEU A 272 1.03 10.50 -12.46
C LEU A 272 1.01 9.29 -13.39
N ASN A 273 0.31 8.21 -13.03
CA ASN A 273 0.11 7.04 -13.88
C ASN A 273 -0.63 7.40 -15.18
N ALA A 274 -1.70 8.20 -15.08
CA ALA A 274 -2.44 8.71 -16.24
C ALA A 274 -1.58 9.62 -17.13
N ARG A 275 -0.78 10.52 -16.54
CA ARG A 275 0.12 11.42 -17.27
C ARG A 275 1.23 10.68 -18.03
N ARG A 276 1.61 9.48 -17.58
CA ARG A 276 2.54 8.59 -18.30
C ARG A 276 1.88 7.89 -19.50
N GLY A 277 0.57 8.05 -19.71
CA GLY A 277 -0.18 7.39 -20.78
C GLY A 277 -0.58 5.95 -20.47
N MET A 278 -0.57 5.55 -19.19
CA MET A 278 -0.97 4.20 -18.77
C MET A 278 -2.50 4.09 -18.68
N SER A 279 -3.06 4.28 -17.48
CA SER A 279 -4.50 4.32 -17.26
C SER A 279 -4.82 5.37 -16.20
N ASN A 280 -6.00 5.97 -16.34
CA ASN A 280 -6.56 6.85 -15.33
C ASN A 280 -7.48 6.13 -14.33
N ILE A 281 -7.60 4.81 -14.43
CA ILE A 281 -8.37 4.00 -13.50
C ILE A 281 -7.54 3.76 -12.23
N VAL A 282 -8.13 4.09 -11.08
CA VAL A 282 -7.56 3.82 -9.76
C VAL A 282 -8.54 2.99 -8.95
N LEU A 283 -8.14 1.78 -8.56
CA LEU A 283 -8.93 0.90 -7.72
C LEU A 283 -8.56 1.14 -6.26
N LEU A 284 -9.48 1.70 -5.48
CA LEU A 284 -9.32 1.91 -4.05
C LEU A 284 -9.87 0.72 -3.26
N THR A 285 -9.24 0.46 -2.12
CA THR A 285 -9.75 -0.47 -1.12
C THR A 285 -10.18 0.29 0.13
N ARG A 286 -10.88 -0.38 1.05
CA ARG A 286 -11.12 0.12 2.42
C ARG A 286 -9.89 -0.16 3.28
N LEU A 287 -8.88 0.70 3.12
CA LEU A 287 -7.57 0.56 3.75
C LEU A 287 -7.72 0.49 5.27
N GLY A 288 -7.27 -0.63 5.84
CA GLY A 288 -7.34 -0.87 7.29
C GLY A 288 -8.72 -1.23 7.86
N GLY A 289 -9.78 -1.30 7.05
CA GLY A 289 -11.15 -1.60 7.51
C GLY A 289 -11.44 -3.09 7.78
N GLY A 290 -10.45 -3.96 7.55
CA GLY A 290 -10.51 -5.40 7.85
C GLY A 290 -9.71 -5.74 9.12
N ALA A 291 -8.66 -6.55 8.98
CA ALA A 291 -7.85 -7.04 10.10
C ALA A 291 -7.30 -5.92 11.01
N PHE A 292 -6.89 -4.78 10.43
CA PHE A 292 -6.35 -3.65 11.21
C PHE A 292 -7.41 -2.90 12.03
N GLY A 293 -8.71 -3.07 11.77
CA GLY A 293 -9.81 -2.53 12.58
C GLY A 293 -9.88 -1.01 12.66
N ASN A 294 -9.57 -0.31 11.57
CA ASN A 294 -9.81 1.13 11.49
C ASN A 294 -11.32 1.40 11.39
N ASN A 295 -11.76 2.52 11.96
CA ASN A 295 -13.17 2.91 11.92
C ASN A 295 -13.59 3.31 10.49
N ASP A 296 -14.76 2.85 10.06
CA ASP A 296 -15.31 3.13 8.72
C ASP A 296 -15.46 4.63 8.45
N THR A 297 -15.78 5.42 9.46
CA THR A 297 -15.92 6.87 9.32
C THR A 297 -14.58 7.51 8.97
N TRP A 298 -13.47 7.06 9.55
CA TRP A 298 -12.14 7.60 9.26
C TRP A 298 -11.73 7.30 7.81
N ILE A 299 -11.99 6.06 7.38
CA ILE A 299 -11.71 5.59 6.03
C ILE A 299 -12.54 6.39 5.02
N HIS A 300 -13.85 6.50 5.22
CA HIS A 300 -14.73 7.24 4.31
C HIS A 300 -14.38 8.74 4.26
N ASN A 301 -14.02 9.35 5.39
CA ASN A 301 -13.58 10.75 5.43
C ASN A 301 -12.28 10.95 4.64
N ALA A 302 -11.31 10.03 4.79
CA ALA A 302 -10.05 10.10 4.07
C ALA A 302 -10.23 9.93 2.56
N ILE A 303 -11.09 9.00 2.13
CA ILE A 303 -11.46 8.84 0.71
C ILE A 303 -12.10 10.12 0.18
N ARG A 304 -13.12 10.66 0.87
CA ARG A 304 -13.81 11.89 0.46
C ARG A 304 -12.83 13.05 0.31
N ARG A 305 -11.96 13.23 1.30
CA ARG A 305 -10.92 14.27 1.29
C ARG A 305 -9.96 14.10 0.12
N ALA A 306 -9.45 12.88 -0.10
CA ALA A 306 -8.52 12.60 -1.19
C ALA A 306 -9.15 12.82 -2.57
N VAL A 307 -10.38 12.33 -2.80
CA VAL A 307 -11.11 12.53 -4.07
C VAL A 307 -11.37 14.02 -4.33
N THR A 308 -11.73 14.78 -3.29
CA THR A 308 -11.88 16.24 -3.39
C THR A 308 -10.59 16.94 -3.81
N LYS A 309 -9.44 16.50 -3.29
CA LYS A 309 -8.13 17.07 -3.64
C LYS A 309 -7.71 16.82 -5.09
N VAL A 310 -8.27 15.79 -5.73
CA VAL A 310 -8.01 15.48 -7.14
C VAL A 310 -9.22 15.77 -8.03
N ALA A 311 -10.14 16.63 -7.58
CA ALA A 311 -11.41 16.88 -8.26
C ALA A 311 -11.25 17.31 -9.73
N ASP A 312 -10.20 18.07 -10.03
CA ASP A 312 -9.94 18.65 -11.35
C ASP A 312 -9.14 17.73 -12.29
N PHE A 313 -8.84 16.49 -11.88
CA PHE A 313 -8.12 15.50 -12.69
C PHE A 313 -9.08 14.47 -13.28
N ASP A 314 -8.80 14.01 -14.51
CA ASP A 314 -9.57 12.94 -15.18
C ASP A 314 -9.21 11.57 -14.61
N LEU A 315 -9.60 11.28 -13.37
CA LEU A 315 -9.46 9.96 -12.75
C LEU A 315 -10.79 9.22 -12.72
N ASP A 316 -10.77 7.94 -13.07
CA ASP A 316 -11.86 6.99 -12.81
C ASP A 316 -11.52 6.19 -11.54
N VAL A 317 -11.99 6.68 -10.41
CA VAL A 317 -11.76 6.08 -9.10
C VAL A 317 -12.84 5.05 -8.82
N ARG A 318 -12.43 3.81 -8.57
CA ARG A 318 -13.32 2.67 -8.33
C ARG A 318 -13.10 2.14 -6.93
N LEU A 319 -14.07 2.31 -6.05
CA LEU A 319 -14.03 1.74 -4.71
C LEU A 319 -14.43 0.27 -4.79
N VAL A 320 -13.47 -0.61 -4.52
CA VAL A 320 -13.64 -2.06 -4.61
C VAL A 320 -14.26 -2.61 -3.34
N SER A 321 -15.30 -3.42 -3.49
CA SER A 321 -15.89 -4.21 -2.42
C SER A 321 -15.91 -5.69 -2.80
N HIS A 322 -15.40 -6.56 -1.92
CA HIS A 322 -15.53 -8.01 -2.16
C HIS A 322 -16.97 -8.48 -1.91
N GLY A 323 -17.60 -7.96 -0.85
CA GLY A 323 -18.98 -8.27 -0.47
C GLY A 323 -19.97 -7.18 -0.86
N LEU A 324 -21.19 -7.29 -0.32
CA LEU A 324 -22.19 -6.24 -0.47
C LEU A 324 -21.71 -4.95 0.21
N PRO A 325 -21.63 -3.83 -0.52
CA PRO A 325 -21.18 -2.57 0.04
C PRO A 325 -22.24 -2.00 0.98
N SER A 326 -21.78 -1.45 2.11
CA SER A 326 -22.63 -0.84 3.13
C SER A 326 -23.36 0.40 2.60
N GLU A 327 -24.45 0.79 3.26
CA GLU A 327 -25.18 2.02 2.92
C GLU A 327 -24.28 3.26 2.97
N GLN A 328 -23.38 3.33 3.96
CA GLN A 328 -22.42 4.44 4.09
C GLN A 328 -21.44 4.49 2.91
N THR A 329 -20.94 3.33 2.46
CA THR A 329 -20.07 3.26 1.29
C THR A 329 -20.80 3.68 0.02
N ARG A 330 -22.07 3.30 -0.15
CA ARG A 330 -22.90 3.75 -1.28
C ARG A 330 -23.18 5.25 -1.23
N ALA A 331 -23.48 5.78 -0.04
CA ALA A 331 -23.70 7.21 0.17
C ALA A 331 -22.46 8.02 -0.20
N LEU A 332 -21.26 7.58 0.22
CA LEU A 332 -19.99 8.21 -0.17
C LEU A 332 -19.82 8.28 -1.69
N VAL A 333 -20.14 7.23 -2.43
CA VAL A 333 -20.03 7.22 -3.89
C VAL A 333 -21.04 8.19 -4.53
N ASN A 334 -22.27 8.26 -3.98
CA ASN A 334 -23.30 9.18 -4.47
C ASN A 334 -22.94 10.66 -4.28
N ASP A 335 -22.09 11.01 -3.29
CA ASP A 335 -21.61 12.39 -3.10
C ASP A 335 -20.83 12.92 -4.34
N PHE A 336 -20.34 12.02 -5.19
CA PHE A 336 -19.48 12.32 -6.35
C PHE A 336 -20.08 11.94 -7.71
N ALA A 337 -21.33 11.45 -7.72
CA ALA A 337 -22.06 11.11 -8.93
C ALA A 337 -22.44 12.34 -9.79
#